data_AF-A0A1Q9P2F6-F1
#
_entry.id   AF-A0A1Q9P2F6-F1
#
_cell.length_a   1.000
_cell.length_b   1.000
_cell.length_c   1.000
_cell.angle_alpha   90.00
_cell.angle_beta   90.00
_cell.angle_gamma   90.00
#
_symmetry.space_group_name_H-M   'P 1'
#
loop_
_entity.id
_entity.type
_entity.pdbx_description
1 polymer ?
#
loop_
_entity_poly.entity_id
_entity_poly.type
_entity_poly.pdbx_seq_one_letter_code
_entity_poly.pdbx_strand_id
1 'polypeptide(L)'
;MAEYNEPEDKAPMPFAVVEKMMPMYPIVAVMGWMIVLISFLIAFTQISSNLEDWFAQTKPVRESDASLVDTWTDIHVLETWVANFKFFGLGLGLMAIAMALGLIALRLRTMAYMVNTHLSPEKKIDIPPKPKIVRLMQGSAMMGIMILMITLILGFVFAFGQVSDYYGSGVQNPTLNGYSGSKLEDYGFIRSFGFWLNTLRMVGMGFLLLAITLALKVILGTLDLQNKELKKL
;
A
#
# COMPACT_ATOMS: atom_id res chain seq x y z
N MET A 1 -18.79 -28.76 22.54
CA MET A 1 -18.49 -28.51 21.13
C MET A 1 -17.03 -28.89 20.95
N ALA A 2 -16.75 -29.94 20.18
CA ALA A 2 -15.38 -30.39 19.98
C ALA A 2 -14.61 -29.34 19.16
N GLU A 3 -13.53 -28.82 19.72
CA GLU A 3 -12.59 -27.94 19.04
C GLU A 3 -11.91 -28.76 17.93
N TYR A 4 -12.30 -28.49 16.67
CA TYR A 4 -11.69 -29.13 15.52
C TYR A 4 -10.26 -28.59 15.35
N ASN A 5 -9.28 -29.39 15.77
CA ASN A 5 -7.88 -29.13 15.46
C ASN A 5 -7.63 -29.44 13.98
N GLU A 6 -7.38 -28.39 13.18
CA GLU A 6 -6.99 -28.55 11.77
C GLU A 6 -5.79 -29.50 11.67
N PRO A 7 -5.77 -30.45 10.72
CA PRO A 7 -4.57 -31.23 10.44
C PRO A 7 -3.44 -30.26 10.07
N GLU A 8 -2.38 -30.35 10.87
CA GLU A 8 -1.35 -29.35 11.08
C GLU A 8 -0.38 -29.24 9.88
N ASP A 9 -0.86 -28.79 8.72
CA ASP A 9 0.01 -28.25 7.66
C ASP A 9 0.38 -26.80 8.02
N LYS A 10 1.13 -26.64 9.13
CA LYS A 10 1.67 -25.36 9.58
C LYS A 10 2.54 -24.80 8.46
N ALA A 11 2.08 -23.74 7.82
CA ALA A 11 2.86 -23.09 6.78
C ALA A 11 4.23 -22.67 7.36
N PRO A 12 5.35 -22.87 6.65
CA PRO A 12 6.65 -22.41 7.12
C PRO A 12 6.63 -20.89 7.30
N MET A 13 7.33 -20.37 8.32
CA MET A 13 7.51 -18.93 8.50
C MET A 13 8.12 -18.33 7.21
N PRO A 14 7.66 -17.16 6.72
CA PRO A 14 6.77 -16.16 7.35
C PRO A 14 5.26 -16.36 7.10
N PHE A 15 4.86 -17.37 6.33
CA PHE A 15 3.48 -17.50 5.84
C PHE A 15 2.44 -17.80 6.95
N ALA A 16 2.86 -18.49 8.02
CA ALA A 16 2.01 -18.72 9.20
C ALA A 16 1.61 -17.42 9.91
N VAL A 17 2.45 -16.38 9.85
CA VAL A 17 2.14 -15.07 10.43
C VAL A 17 1.04 -14.40 9.62
N VAL A 18 1.12 -14.45 8.30
CA VAL A 18 0.11 -13.87 7.41
C VAL A 18 -1.25 -14.52 7.62
N GLU A 19 -1.31 -15.85 7.75
CA GLU A 19 -2.58 -16.54 8.02
C GLU A 19 -3.23 -16.09 9.33
N LYS A 20 -2.44 -15.90 10.40
CA LYS A 20 -2.94 -15.41 11.69
C LYS A 20 -3.37 -13.94 11.66
N MET A 21 -2.83 -13.15 10.76
CA MET A 21 -3.16 -11.73 10.62
C MET A 21 -4.38 -11.47 9.73
N MET A 22 -4.80 -12.42 8.89
CA MET A 22 -5.96 -12.24 7.99
C MET A 22 -7.26 -11.77 8.68
N PRO A 23 -7.63 -12.24 9.89
CA PRO A 23 -8.80 -11.74 10.61
C PRO A 23 -8.71 -10.25 11.00
N MET A 24 -7.52 -9.64 10.99
CA MET A 24 -7.31 -8.23 11.30
C MET A 24 -7.63 -7.30 10.11
N TYR A 25 -8.08 -7.84 8.98
CA TYR A 25 -8.42 -7.04 7.80
C TYR A 25 -9.33 -5.82 8.06
N PRO A 26 -10.33 -5.84 8.98
CA PRO A 26 -11.19 -4.68 9.18
C PRO A 26 -10.41 -3.52 9.80
N ILE A 27 -9.51 -3.81 10.75
CA ILE A 27 -8.67 -2.81 11.40
C ILE A 27 -7.70 -2.22 10.38
N VAL A 28 -7.04 -3.07 9.58
CA VAL A 28 -6.11 -2.65 8.53
C VAL A 28 -6.81 -1.78 7.48
N ALA A 29 -8.06 -2.11 7.12
CA ALA A 29 -8.86 -1.31 6.21
C ALA A 29 -9.14 0.08 6.79
N VAL A 30 -9.62 0.16 8.04
CA VAL A 30 -9.91 1.43 8.71
C VAL A 30 -8.65 2.29 8.82
N MET A 31 -7.52 1.70 9.21
CA MET A 31 -6.23 2.40 9.26
C MET A 31 -5.84 2.97 7.90
N GLY A 32 -5.94 2.18 6.83
CA GLY A 32 -5.65 2.64 5.48
C GLY A 32 -6.52 3.81 5.03
N TRP A 33 -7.84 3.70 5.25
CA TRP A 33 -8.80 4.77 4.92
C TRP A 33 -8.61 6.03 5.75
N MET A 34 -8.31 5.90 7.04
CA MET A 34 -7.97 7.04 7.90
C MET A 34 -6.74 7.78 7.38
N ILE A 35 -5.69 7.06 6.97
CA ILE A 35 -4.49 7.68 6.39
C ILE A 35 -4.85 8.48 5.13
N VAL A 36 -5.63 7.89 4.22
CA VAL A 36 -6.05 8.58 2.99
C VAL A 36 -6.87 9.82 3.31
N LEU A 37 -7.76 9.76 4.29
CA LEU A 37 -8.56 10.90 4.74
C LEU A 37 -7.68 12.00 5.34
N ILE A 38 -6.71 11.65 6.19
CA ILE A 38 -5.75 12.61 6.75
C ILE A 38 -4.92 13.25 5.63
N SER A 39 -4.39 12.48 4.69
CA SER A 39 -3.68 13.01 3.53
C SER A 39 -4.54 13.97 2.71
N PHE A 40 -5.81 13.65 2.52
CA PHE A 40 -6.76 14.52 1.83
C PHE A 40 -6.97 15.83 2.60
N LEU A 41 -7.19 15.76 3.91
CA LEU A 41 -7.38 16.96 4.74
C LEU A 41 -6.13 17.86 4.74
N ILE A 42 -4.93 17.30 4.82
CA ILE A 42 -3.68 18.07 4.75
C ILE A 42 -3.54 18.75 3.38
N ALA A 43 -3.79 18.01 2.29
CA ALA A 43 -3.73 18.58 0.95
C ALA A 43 -4.79 19.68 0.75
N PHE A 44 -6.00 19.47 1.27
CA PHE A 44 -7.08 20.42 1.16
C PHE A 44 -6.86 21.67 2.03
N THR A 45 -6.31 21.54 3.23
CA THR A 45 -6.23 22.67 4.19
C THR A 45 -4.90 23.41 4.17
N GLN A 46 -3.78 22.74 3.89
CA GLN A 46 -2.45 23.35 3.95
C GLN A 46 -1.86 23.58 2.56
N ILE A 47 -1.87 22.55 1.70
CA ILE A 47 -1.29 22.70 0.36
C ILE A 47 -2.10 23.72 -0.45
N SER A 48 -3.44 23.63 -0.41
CA SER A 48 -4.29 24.55 -1.16
C SER A 48 -4.16 26.01 -0.69
N SER A 49 -4.14 26.26 0.62
CA SER A 49 -4.00 27.61 1.19
C SER A 49 -2.64 28.21 0.85
N ASN A 50 -1.58 27.43 1.05
CA ASN A 50 -0.22 27.91 0.78
C ASN A 50 -0.03 28.21 -0.71
N LEU A 51 -0.62 27.40 -1.60
CA LEU A 51 -0.61 27.66 -3.04
C LEU A 51 -1.38 28.94 -3.40
N GLU A 52 -2.53 29.18 -2.77
CA GLU A 52 -3.30 30.42 -2.96
C GLU A 52 -2.48 31.64 -2.56
N ASP A 53 -1.93 31.63 -1.34
CA ASP A 53 -1.09 32.72 -0.82
C ASP A 53 0.12 32.99 -1.71
N TRP A 54 0.77 31.93 -2.20
CA TRP A 54 1.90 32.04 -3.12
C TRP A 54 1.50 32.61 -4.48
N PHE A 55 0.45 32.09 -5.11
CA PHE A 55 0.05 32.50 -6.46
C PHE A 55 -0.73 33.81 -6.51
N ALA A 56 -1.27 34.29 -5.38
CA ALA A 56 -1.85 35.62 -5.26
C ALA A 56 -0.81 36.74 -5.45
N GLN A 57 0.48 36.43 -5.26
CA GLN A 57 1.56 37.42 -5.28
C GLN A 57 2.26 37.51 -6.64
N THR A 58 2.72 38.71 -6.98
CA THR A 58 3.56 38.90 -8.17
C THR A 58 4.93 38.26 -7.97
N LYS A 59 5.57 37.83 -9.07
CA LYS A 59 6.92 37.23 -9.03
C LYS A 59 7.94 38.06 -8.21
N PRO A 60 8.10 39.39 -8.40
CA PRO A 60 9.10 40.14 -7.66
C PRO A 60 8.83 40.17 -6.15
N VAL A 61 7.57 40.12 -5.72
CA VAL A 61 7.22 40.04 -4.29
C VAL A 61 7.62 38.68 -3.71
N ARG A 62 7.31 37.58 -4.41
CA ARG A 62 7.65 36.20 -3.99
C ARG A 62 9.14 35.95 -3.83
N GLU A 63 9.96 36.58 -4.65
CA GLU A 63 11.42 36.42 -4.59
C GLU A 63 12.07 37.32 -3.53
N SER A 64 11.34 38.33 -3.03
CA SER A 64 11.85 39.30 -2.05
C SER A 64 11.39 39.05 -0.61
N ASP A 65 10.29 38.32 -0.41
CA ASP A 65 9.69 38.07 0.90
C ASP A 65 10.07 36.69 1.44
N ALA A 66 10.79 36.68 2.57
CA ALA A 66 11.20 35.44 3.23
C ALA A 66 10.02 34.57 3.67
N SER A 67 8.89 35.17 4.08
CA SER A 67 7.71 34.41 4.52
C SER A 67 7.05 33.62 3.39
N LEU A 68 7.11 34.15 2.16
CA LEU A 68 6.63 33.46 0.98
C LEU A 68 7.60 32.34 0.60
N VAL A 69 8.92 32.54 0.73
CA VAL A 69 9.93 31.49 0.49
C VAL A 69 9.71 30.29 1.42
N ASP A 70 9.40 30.54 2.70
CA ASP A 70 9.04 29.47 3.66
C ASP A 70 7.77 28.76 3.20
N THR A 71 6.74 29.51 2.80
CA THR A 71 5.49 28.97 2.25
C THR A 71 5.73 28.05 1.04
N TRP A 72 6.63 28.45 0.13
CA TRP A 72 7.00 27.65 -1.04
C TRP A 72 7.72 26.36 -0.69
N THR A 73 8.60 26.43 0.31
CA THR A 73 9.30 25.28 0.87
C THR A 73 8.31 24.30 1.47
N ASP A 74 7.38 24.79 2.29
CA ASP A 74 6.33 23.99 2.91
C ASP A 74 5.48 23.25 1.87
N ILE A 75 5.09 23.92 0.78
CA ILE A 75 4.36 23.28 -0.33
C ILE A 75 5.14 22.06 -0.85
N HIS A 76 6.43 22.21 -1.15
CA HIS A 76 7.23 21.14 -1.75
C HIS A 76 7.52 20.01 -0.78
N VAL A 77 7.75 20.34 0.50
CA VAL A 77 7.90 19.36 1.58
C VAL A 77 6.61 18.56 1.72
N LEU A 78 5.46 19.24 1.86
CA LEU A 78 4.14 18.61 1.98
C LEU A 78 3.82 17.72 0.77
N GLU A 79 3.98 18.22 -0.45
CA GLU A 79 3.73 17.44 -1.67
C GLU A 79 4.57 16.16 -1.72
N THR A 80 5.81 16.22 -1.25
CA THR A 80 6.73 15.09 -1.28
C THR A 80 6.29 13.99 -0.33
N TRP A 81 6.05 14.27 0.96
CA TRP A 81 5.74 13.18 1.91
C TRP A 81 4.25 12.80 1.90
N VAL A 82 3.32 13.75 1.72
CA VAL A 82 1.86 13.49 1.75
C VAL A 82 1.48 12.54 0.62
N ALA A 83 2.10 12.67 -0.55
CA ALA A 83 1.84 11.75 -1.65
C ALA A 83 2.22 10.31 -1.27
N ASN A 84 3.39 10.09 -0.66
CA ASN A 84 3.83 8.77 -0.22
C ASN A 84 2.94 8.21 0.89
N PHE A 85 2.53 9.05 1.85
CA PHE A 85 1.64 8.68 2.94
C PHE A 85 0.27 8.22 2.44
N LYS A 86 -0.31 8.95 1.48
CA LYS A 86 -1.55 8.56 0.80
C LYS A 86 -1.46 7.19 0.13
N PHE A 87 -0.38 6.95 -0.63
CA PHE A 87 -0.19 5.67 -1.32
C PHE A 87 0.02 4.51 -0.34
N PHE A 88 0.69 4.74 0.79
CA PHE A 88 0.76 3.75 1.85
C PHE A 88 -0.63 3.43 2.44
N GLY A 89 -1.46 4.44 2.69
CA GLY A 89 -2.86 4.25 3.14
C GLY A 89 -3.71 3.46 2.12
N LEU A 90 -3.62 3.80 0.83
CA LEU A 90 -4.25 3.04 -0.25
C LEU A 90 -3.73 1.59 -0.29
N GLY A 91 -2.44 1.40 -0.07
CA GLY A 91 -1.81 0.10 0.03
C GLY A 91 -2.39 -0.76 1.15
N LEU A 92 -2.55 -0.20 2.35
CA LEU A 92 -3.20 -0.88 3.47
C LEU A 92 -4.65 -1.25 3.14
N GLY A 93 -5.39 -0.37 2.46
CA GLY A 93 -6.73 -0.67 1.96
C GLY A 93 -6.76 -1.87 1.02
N LEU A 94 -5.86 -1.93 0.04
CA LEU A 94 -5.75 -3.08 -0.87
C LEU A 94 -5.27 -4.35 -0.15
N MET A 95 -4.37 -4.23 0.81
CA MET A 95 -3.91 -5.35 1.64
C MET A 95 -5.06 -5.93 2.46
N ALA A 96 -5.92 -5.08 3.03
CA ALA A 96 -7.11 -5.53 3.75
C ALA A 96 -8.07 -6.31 2.83
N ILE A 97 -8.23 -5.88 1.57
CA ILE A 97 -9.02 -6.64 0.59
C ILE A 97 -8.38 -8.02 0.34
N ALA A 98 -7.06 -8.07 0.12
CA ALA A 98 -6.35 -9.33 -0.09
C ALA A 98 -6.48 -10.28 1.14
N MET A 99 -6.40 -9.74 2.36
CA MET A 99 -6.64 -10.49 3.60
C MET A 99 -8.07 -11.00 3.71
N ALA A 100 -9.06 -10.17 3.39
CA ALA A 100 -10.47 -10.55 3.43
C ALA A 100 -10.75 -11.72 2.47
N LEU A 101 -10.21 -11.66 1.24
CA LEU A 101 -10.32 -12.73 0.26
C LEU A 101 -9.60 -14.02 0.74
N GLY A 102 -8.41 -13.89 1.32
CA GLY A 102 -7.71 -15.02 1.92
C GLY A 102 -8.49 -15.66 3.07
N LEU A 103 -9.14 -14.86 3.92
CA LEU A 103 -9.99 -15.34 5.00
C LEU A 103 -11.23 -16.07 4.46
N ILE A 104 -11.85 -15.58 3.38
CA ILE A 104 -12.96 -16.26 2.70
C ILE A 104 -12.49 -17.63 2.19
N ALA A 105 -11.34 -17.70 1.53
CA ALA A 105 -10.79 -18.97 1.03
C ALA A 105 -10.53 -19.97 2.16
N LEU A 106 -9.99 -19.52 3.30
CA LEU A 106 -9.81 -20.37 4.48
C LEU A 106 -11.16 -20.85 5.03
N ARG A 107 -12.13 -19.96 5.22
CA ARG A 107 -13.46 -20.32 5.75
C ARG A 107 -14.18 -21.33 4.86
N LEU A 108 -14.12 -21.17 3.53
CA LEU A 108 -14.68 -22.14 2.59
C LEU A 108 -14.07 -23.53 2.77
N ARG A 109 -12.75 -23.60 3.00
CA ARG A 109 -12.06 -24.86 3.26
C ARG A 109 -12.45 -25.45 4.62
N THR A 110 -12.50 -24.65 5.68
CA THR A 110 -12.96 -25.10 7.01
C THR A 110 -14.40 -25.62 6.96
N MET A 111 -15.29 -24.96 6.21
CA MET A 111 -16.66 -25.43 5.99
C MET A 111 -16.69 -26.78 5.28
N ALA A 112 -15.83 -27.00 4.26
CA ALA A 112 -15.74 -28.30 3.59
C ALA A 112 -15.31 -29.42 4.57
N TYR A 113 -14.34 -29.17 5.46
CA TYR A 113 -13.97 -30.12 6.50
C TYR A 113 -15.14 -30.41 7.46
N MET A 114 -15.85 -29.37 7.89
CA MET A 114 -17.01 -29.51 8.76
C MET A 114 -18.15 -30.30 8.12
N VAL A 115 -18.39 -30.15 6.80
CA VAL A 115 -19.37 -30.97 6.10
C VAL A 115 -18.92 -32.44 6.04
N ASN A 116 -17.63 -32.69 5.77
CA ASN A 116 -17.06 -34.03 5.73
C ASN A 116 -17.09 -34.78 7.07
N THR A 117 -17.06 -34.09 8.21
CA THR A 117 -17.20 -34.75 9.52
C THR A 117 -18.60 -35.29 9.78
N HIS A 118 -19.62 -34.75 9.10
CA HIS A 118 -21.02 -35.16 9.23
C HIS A 118 -21.47 -36.12 8.11
N LEU A 119 -20.62 -36.39 7.12
CA LEU A 119 -20.90 -37.35 6.04
C LEU A 119 -20.52 -38.78 6.45
N SER A 120 -21.34 -39.75 6.04
CA SER A 120 -21.02 -41.18 6.19
C SER A 120 -19.66 -41.52 5.54
N PRO A 121 -18.89 -42.49 6.06
CA PRO A 121 -17.53 -42.79 5.58
C PRO A 121 -17.43 -43.01 4.06
N GLU A 122 -18.48 -43.58 3.45
CA GLU A 122 -18.57 -43.86 2.01
C GLU A 122 -18.78 -42.59 1.14
N LYS A 123 -19.24 -41.48 1.74
CA LYS A 123 -19.54 -40.22 1.04
C LYS A 123 -18.55 -39.09 1.38
N LYS A 124 -17.47 -39.39 2.10
CA LYS A 124 -16.46 -38.38 2.45
C LYS A 124 -15.75 -37.92 1.19
N ILE A 125 -15.72 -36.61 0.98
CA ILE A 125 -15.06 -35.97 -0.16
C ILE A 125 -13.59 -35.75 0.21
N ASP A 126 -12.66 -36.12 -0.66
CA ASP A 126 -11.25 -35.77 -0.43
C ASP A 126 -11.03 -34.26 -0.59
N ILE A 127 -10.44 -33.62 0.43
CA ILE A 127 -10.18 -32.18 0.41
C ILE A 127 -8.77 -31.95 -0.09
N PRO A 128 -8.59 -31.31 -1.25
CA PRO A 128 -7.26 -31.15 -1.83
C PRO A 128 -6.33 -30.29 -0.96
N PRO A 129 -5.01 -30.53 -1.02
CA PRO A 129 -4.02 -29.78 -0.26
C PRO A 129 -4.04 -28.28 -0.62
N LYS A 130 -3.56 -27.42 0.28
CA LYS A 130 -3.57 -25.96 0.07
C LYS A 130 -2.83 -25.63 -1.25
N PRO A 131 -3.45 -24.89 -2.19
CA PRO A 131 -2.80 -24.55 -3.44
C PRO A 131 -1.54 -23.71 -3.20
N LYS A 132 -0.44 -24.02 -3.88
CA LYS A 132 0.81 -23.22 -3.80
C LYS A 132 0.60 -21.74 -4.17
N ILE A 133 -0.43 -21.45 -4.97
CA ILE A 133 -0.84 -20.09 -5.36
C ILE A 133 -1.21 -19.22 -4.14
N VAL A 134 -1.72 -19.81 -3.05
CA VAL A 134 -2.02 -19.08 -1.81
C VAL A 134 -0.75 -18.44 -1.22
N ARG A 135 0.41 -19.10 -1.36
CA ARG A 135 1.68 -18.56 -0.88
C ARG A 135 2.16 -17.40 -1.74
N LEU A 136 1.94 -17.47 -3.05
CA LEU A 136 2.24 -16.36 -3.97
C LEU A 136 1.35 -15.15 -3.67
N MET A 137 0.07 -15.38 -3.38
CA MET A 137 -0.85 -14.32 -2.94
C MET A 137 -0.34 -13.61 -1.68
N GLN A 138 -0.01 -14.37 -0.63
CA GLN A 138 0.48 -13.82 0.64
C GLN A 138 1.83 -13.10 0.47
N GLY A 139 2.77 -13.70 -0.28
CA GLY A 139 4.06 -13.09 -0.57
C GLY A 139 3.92 -11.79 -1.37
N SER A 140 3.05 -11.79 -2.38
CA SER A 140 2.77 -10.59 -3.19
C SER A 140 2.17 -9.47 -2.33
N ALA A 141 1.24 -9.77 -1.44
CA ALA A 141 0.65 -8.77 -0.55
C ALA A 141 1.68 -8.16 0.43
N MET A 142 2.51 -9.01 1.03
CA MET A 142 3.58 -8.54 1.92
C MET A 142 4.60 -7.68 1.18
N MET A 143 5.08 -8.13 0.03
CA MET A 143 6.04 -7.38 -0.79
C MET A 143 5.49 -6.01 -1.20
N GLY A 144 4.22 -5.95 -1.58
CA GLY A 144 3.56 -4.70 -1.92
C GLY A 144 3.59 -3.68 -0.77
N ILE A 145 3.21 -4.11 0.44
CA ILE A 145 3.28 -3.23 1.62
C ILE A 145 4.70 -2.86 2.01
N MET A 146 5.65 -3.80 1.94
CA MET A 146 7.05 -3.51 2.25
C MET A 146 7.61 -2.44 1.33
N ILE A 147 7.34 -2.53 0.02
CA ILE A 147 7.77 -1.52 -0.95
C ILE A 147 7.11 -0.18 -0.61
N LEU A 148 5.81 -0.14 -0.33
CA LEU A 148 5.12 1.10 0.02
C LEU A 148 5.64 1.71 1.33
N MET A 149 5.98 0.89 2.31
CA MET A 149 6.60 1.34 3.55
C MET A 149 7.99 1.94 3.32
N ILE A 150 8.82 1.29 2.49
CA ILE A 150 10.12 1.83 2.09
C ILE A 150 9.94 3.18 1.37
N THR A 151 8.99 3.28 0.42
CA THR A 151 8.72 4.56 -0.25
C THR A 151 8.25 5.65 0.70
N LEU A 152 7.49 5.29 1.74
CA LEU A 152 7.06 6.23 2.76
C LEU A 152 8.25 6.76 3.56
N ILE A 153 9.10 5.86 4.06
CA ILE A 153 10.28 6.23 4.85
C ILE A 153 11.21 7.12 4.03
N LEU A 154 11.53 6.71 2.80
CA LEU A 154 12.34 7.52 1.90
C LEU A 154 11.65 8.86 1.64
N GLY A 155 10.38 8.86 1.28
CA GLY A 155 9.61 10.09 1.06
C GLY A 155 9.68 11.08 2.22
N PHE A 156 9.60 10.60 3.46
CA PHE A 156 9.78 11.44 4.66
C PHE A 156 11.20 11.98 4.79
N VAL A 157 12.22 11.12 4.69
CA VAL A 157 13.63 11.53 4.81
C VAL A 157 13.99 12.58 3.77
N PHE A 158 13.54 12.41 2.52
CA PHE A 158 13.83 13.36 1.44
C PHE A 158 13.04 14.66 1.55
N ALA A 159 11.78 14.61 2.00
CA ALA A 159 10.98 15.80 2.21
C ALA A 159 11.62 16.74 3.24
N PHE A 160 11.99 16.22 4.41
CA PHE A 160 12.51 17.04 5.51
C PHE A 160 14.03 17.27 5.47
N GLY A 161 14.76 16.56 4.60
CA GLY A 161 16.17 16.82 4.33
C GLY A 161 16.35 17.67 3.07
N GLN A 162 16.58 17.01 1.95
CA GLN A 162 17.05 17.65 0.71
C GLN A 162 16.03 18.62 0.10
N VAL A 163 14.73 18.32 0.17
CA VAL A 163 13.69 19.21 -0.39
C VAL A 163 13.59 20.49 0.45
N SER A 164 13.55 20.36 1.77
CA SER A 164 13.56 21.50 2.70
C SER A 164 14.79 22.38 2.51
N ASP A 165 15.99 21.78 2.49
CA ASP A 165 17.26 22.51 2.34
C ASP A 165 17.39 23.23 0.99
N TYR A 166 16.84 22.62 -0.06
CA TYR A 166 16.85 23.19 -1.40
C TYR A 166 15.91 24.39 -1.50
N TYR A 167 14.62 24.21 -1.21
CA TYR A 167 13.63 25.26 -1.39
C TYR A 167 13.73 26.36 -0.32
N GLY A 168 14.18 26.03 0.90
CA GLY A 168 14.42 27.00 1.97
C GLY A 168 15.54 27.99 1.67
N SER A 169 16.36 27.73 0.64
CA SER A 169 17.37 28.67 0.17
C SER A 169 16.84 29.77 -0.78
N GLY A 170 15.52 29.81 -1.03
CA GLY A 170 14.90 30.81 -1.92
C GLY A 170 15.08 30.53 -3.42
N VAL A 171 15.66 29.38 -3.78
CA VAL A 171 15.91 28.99 -5.17
C VAL A 171 14.63 28.39 -5.77
N GLN A 172 13.91 29.17 -6.57
CA GLN A 172 12.65 28.74 -7.19
C GLN A 172 12.84 27.97 -8.50
N ASN A 173 13.84 28.34 -9.31
CA ASN A 173 14.14 27.62 -10.55
C ASN A 173 15.59 27.87 -11.01
N PRO A 174 16.48 26.88 -10.90
CA PRO A 174 17.91 27.11 -11.07
C PRO A 174 18.29 27.31 -12.54
N THR A 175 17.52 26.73 -13.47
CA THR A 175 17.76 26.81 -14.93
C THR A 175 17.31 28.15 -15.53
N LEU A 176 16.26 28.78 -14.98
CA LEU A 176 15.79 30.10 -15.42
C LEU A 176 16.57 31.25 -14.78
N ASN A 177 17.14 31.02 -13.59
CA ASN A 177 17.85 32.05 -12.83
C ASN A 177 19.39 31.97 -12.98
N GLY A 178 19.89 31.13 -13.90
CA GLY A 178 21.33 31.06 -14.23
C GLY A 178 22.22 30.48 -13.13
N TYR A 179 21.66 29.72 -12.18
CA TYR A 179 22.43 29.10 -11.12
C TYR A 179 23.32 27.98 -11.68
N SER A 180 24.58 27.91 -11.24
CA SER A 180 25.54 26.86 -11.59
C SER A 180 26.10 26.20 -10.33
N GLY A 181 26.57 24.96 -10.44
CA GLY A 181 27.15 24.21 -9.31
C GLY A 181 26.14 23.41 -8.49
N SER A 182 26.38 23.32 -7.17
CA SER A 182 25.70 22.37 -6.25
C SER A 182 24.18 22.47 -6.23
N LYS A 183 23.60 23.67 -6.39
CA LYS A 183 22.13 23.86 -6.40
C LYS A 183 21.45 23.27 -7.65
N LEU A 184 22.15 23.20 -8.78
CA LEU A 184 21.61 22.55 -9.97
C LEU A 184 21.64 21.02 -9.82
N GLU A 185 22.65 20.49 -9.13
CA GLU A 185 22.78 19.09 -8.75
C GLU A 185 21.68 18.68 -7.77
N ASP A 186 21.42 19.46 -6.72
CA ASP A 186 20.34 19.23 -5.75
C ASP A 186 18.96 19.17 -6.43
N TYR A 187 18.68 20.09 -7.36
CA TYR A 187 17.43 20.08 -8.13
C TYR A 187 17.31 18.83 -9.02
N GLY A 188 18.39 18.46 -9.72
CA GLY A 188 18.45 17.25 -10.52
C GLY A 188 18.21 15.99 -9.67
N PHE A 189 18.80 15.95 -8.48
CA PHE A 189 18.62 14.88 -7.52
C PHE A 189 17.16 14.80 -7.03
N ILE A 190 16.55 15.91 -6.60
CA ILE A 190 15.14 15.96 -6.16
C ILE A 190 14.20 15.47 -7.28
N ARG A 191 14.42 15.92 -8.52
CA ARG A 191 13.60 15.50 -9.67
C ARG A 191 13.76 14.01 -9.98
N SER A 192 14.99 13.50 -10.01
CA SER A 192 15.28 12.08 -10.23
C SER A 192 14.63 11.22 -9.14
N PHE A 193 14.78 11.64 -7.87
CA PHE A 193 14.26 10.90 -6.74
C PHE A 193 12.72 10.88 -6.72
N GLY A 194 12.07 12.00 -7.04
CA GLY A 194 10.62 12.07 -7.20
C GLY A 194 10.09 11.09 -8.26
N PHE A 195 10.81 10.91 -9.36
CA PHE A 195 10.48 9.93 -10.40
C PHE A 195 10.61 8.48 -9.90
N TRP A 196 11.71 8.15 -9.20
CA TRP A 196 11.93 6.83 -8.62
C TRP A 196 10.89 6.48 -7.57
N LEU A 197 10.58 7.41 -6.66
CA LEU A 197 9.51 7.21 -5.66
C LEU A 197 8.16 6.96 -6.32
N ASN A 198 7.83 7.64 -7.41
CA ASN A 198 6.60 7.37 -8.14
C ASN A 198 6.57 5.95 -8.70
N THR A 199 7.67 5.53 -9.33
CA THR A 199 7.81 4.18 -9.87
C THR A 199 7.64 3.12 -8.78
N LEU A 200 8.34 3.28 -7.65
CA LEU A 200 8.25 2.33 -6.53
C LEU A 200 6.84 2.25 -5.93
N ARG A 201 6.14 3.37 -5.81
CA ARG A 201 4.72 3.39 -5.37
C ARG A 201 3.85 2.56 -6.31
N MET A 202 4.00 2.74 -7.61
CA MET A 202 3.24 2.00 -8.61
C MET A 202 3.57 0.50 -8.59
N VAL A 203 4.85 0.14 -8.39
CA VAL A 203 5.27 -1.26 -8.23
C VAL A 203 4.64 -1.88 -6.98
N GLY A 204 4.69 -1.19 -5.83
CA GLY A 204 4.07 -1.65 -4.59
C GLY A 204 2.56 -1.90 -4.74
N MET A 205 1.86 -0.97 -5.40
CA MET A 205 0.44 -1.13 -5.73
C MET A 205 0.20 -2.31 -6.70
N GLY A 206 1.07 -2.50 -7.69
CA GLY A 206 1.00 -3.63 -8.61
C GLY A 206 1.09 -4.98 -7.92
N PHE A 207 1.98 -5.13 -6.93
CA PHE A 207 2.06 -6.34 -6.11
C PHE A 207 0.80 -6.61 -5.29
N LEU A 208 0.12 -5.56 -4.79
CA LEU A 208 -1.15 -5.72 -4.07
C LEU A 208 -2.29 -6.13 -5.00
N LEU A 209 -2.40 -5.52 -6.18
CA LEU A 209 -3.38 -5.91 -7.19
C LEU A 209 -3.16 -7.33 -7.70
N LEU A 210 -1.89 -7.73 -7.86
CA LEU A 210 -1.52 -9.11 -8.18
C LEU A 210 -1.99 -10.07 -7.06
N ALA A 211 -1.77 -9.72 -5.79
CA ALA A 211 -2.23 -10.52 -4.67
C ALA A 211 -3.76 -10.71 -4.69
N ILE A 212 -4.53 -9.64 -4.93
CA ILE A 212 -5.99 -9.71 -5.04
C ILE A 212 -6.41 -10.63 -6.21
N THR A 213 -5.76 -10.50 -7.36
CA THR A 213 -6.05 -11.35 -8.54
C THR A 213 -5.78 -12.83 -8.25
N LEU A 214 -4.66 -13.13 -7.57
CA LEU A 214 -4.33 -14.48 -7.15
C LEU A 214 -5.32 -15.01 -6.11
N ALA A 215 -5.77 -14.18 -5.17
CA ALA A 215 -6.76 -14.53 -4.17
C ALA A 215 -8.10 -14.95 -4.82
N LEU A 216 -8.58 -14.15 -5.78
CA LEU A 216 -9.79 -14.46 -6.55
C LEU A 216 -9.64 -15.76 -7.32
N LYS A 217 -8.49 -15.99 -7.96
CA LYS A 217 -8.21 -17.25 -8.67
C LYS A 217 -8.25 -18.46 -7.74
N VAL A 218 -7.73 -18.33 -6.51
CA VAL A 218 -7.82 -19.39 -5.49
C VAL A 218 -9.28 -19.65 -5.13
N ILE A 219 -10.07 -18.61 -4.86
CA ILE A 219 -11.49 -18.75 -4.52
C ILE A 219 -12.27 -19.45 -5.63
N LEU A 220 -12.13 -18.99 -6.87
CA LEU A 220 -12.78 -19.61 -8.04
C LEU A 220 -12.39 -21.08 -8.17
N GLY A 221 -11.10 -21.39 -8.07
CA GLY A 221 -10.61 -22.78 -8.10
C GLY A 221 -11.21 -23.64 -6.99
N THR A 222 -11.34 -23.11 -5.77
CA THR A 222 -11.98 -23.84 -4.67
C THR A 222 -13.47 -24.08 -4.91
N LEU A 223 -14.19 -23.10 -5.46
CA LEU A 223 -15.62 -23.24 -5.76
C LEU A 223 -15.87 -24.22 -6.92
N ASP A 224 -15.03 -24.19 -7.96
CA ASP A 224 -15.12 -25.14 -9.07
C ASP A 224 -14.90 -26.58 -8.62
N LEU A 225 -13.97 -26.80 -7.69
CA LEU A 225 -13.74 -28.12 -7.10
C LEU A 225 -14.95 -28.55 -6.27
N GLN A 226 -15.49 -27.69 -5.42
CA GLN A 226 -16.71 -27.98 -4.65
C GLN A 226 -17.88 -28.33 -5.57
N ASN A 227 -18.08 -27.57 -6.66
CA ASN A 227 -19.16 -27.83 -7.63
C ASN A 227 -18.97 -29.16 -8.36
N LYS A 228 -17.74 -29.53 -8.73
CA LYS A 228 -17.44 -30.82 -9.36
C LYS A 228 -17.74 -31.99 -8.43
N GLU A 229 -17.41 -31.89 -7.15
CA GLU A 229 -17.69 -32.94 -6.18
C GLU A 229 -19.20 -33.03 -5.88
N LEU A 230 -19.90 -31.90 -5.79
CA LEU A 230 -21.37 -31.89 -5.63
C LEU A 230 -22.10 -32.58 -6.80
N LYS A 231 -21.62 -32.42 -8.03
CA LYS A 231 -22.20 -33.09 -9.22
C LYS A 231 -22.00 -34.60 -9.25
N LYS A 232 -21.10 -35.14 -8.44
CA LYS A 232 -20.85 -36.60 -8.35
C LYS A 232 -21.74 -37.29 -7.32
N LEU A 233 -22.39 -36.52 -6.42
CA LEU A 233 -23.33 -36.99 -5.42
C LEU A 233 -24.74 -37.13 -5.99
#